data_AF-A0A9P9KDW2-F1
#
_entry.id   AF-A0A9P9KDW2-F1
#
_cell.length_a   1.000
_cell.length_b   1.000
_cell.length_c   1.000
_cell.angle_alpha   90.00
_cell.angle_beta   90.00
_cell.angle_gamma   90.00
#
_symmetry.space_group_name_H-M   'P 1'
#
loop_
_entity.id
_entity.type
_entity.pdbx_description
1 polymer ?
#
loop_
_entity_poly.entity_id
_entity_poly.type
_entity_poly.pdbx_seq_one_letter_code
_entity_poly.pdbx_strand_id
1 'polypeptide(L)' 'MAKPKQVHHVFDGRYYDGIKLQRILEKLFPYQKGEFGLRMSNEQWVFKAPRQVTQNELERAEIPQSQ' A
#
# COMPACT_ATOMS: atom_id res chain seq x y z
N MET A 1 -5.40 10.62 -24.21
CA MET A 1 -4.52 9.99 -23.20
C MET A 1 -5.41 9.41 -22.11
N ALA A 2 -5.51 8.09 -22.01
CA ALA A 2 -6.31 7.44 -20.96
C ALA A 2 -5.61 7.64 -19.60
N LYS A 3 -6.32 8.17 -18.60
CA LYS A 3 -5.80 8.25 -17.22
C LYS A 3 -5.37 6.85 -16.77
N PRO A 4 -4.19 6.67 -16.16
CA PRO A 4 -3.83 5.39 -15.58
C PRO A 4 -4.89 5.04 -14.53
N LYS A 5 -5.59 3.92 -14.75
CA LYS A 5 -6.69 3.45 -13.89
C LYS A 5 -6.08 2.95 -12.58
N GLN A 6 -5.86 3.86 -11.63
CA GLN A 6 -5.37 3.49 -10.31
C GLN A 6 -6.47 2.73 -9.54
N VAL A 7 -6.08 1.61 -8.93
CA VAL A 7 -6.94 0.80 -8.07
C VAL A 7 -6.84 1.36 -6.65
N HIS A 8 -8.01 1.55 -6.03
CA HIS A 8 -8.11 1.98 -4.63
C HIS A 8 -7.96 0.77 -3.72
N HIS A 9 -7.05 0.87 -2.77
CA HIS A 9 -6.73 -0.16 -1.81
C HIS A 9 -7.02 0.29 -0.39
N VAL A 10 -7.55 -0.62 0.42
CA VAL A 10 -7.87 -0.41 1.82
C VAL A 10 -7.37 -1.62 2.60
N PHE A 11 -6.40 -1.42 3.49
CA PHE A 11 -5.80 -2.44 4.34
C PHE A 11 -5.98 -2.06 5.81
N ASP A 12 -6.23 -3.01 6.70
CA ASP A 12 -6.41 -2.69 8.12
C ASP A 12 -5.08 -2.23 8.74
N GLY A 13 -5.02 -0.97 9.14
CA GLY A 13 -3.81 -0.28 9.56
C GLY A 13 -3.25 -0.76 10.89
N ARG A 14 -3.99 -1.58 11.64
CA ARG A 14 -3.47 -2.24 12.84
C ARG A 14 -2.48 -3.36 12.51
N TYR A 15 -2.49 -3.85 11.27
CA TYR A 15 -1.67 -4.96 10.82
C TYR A 15 -0.48 -4.54 9.96
N TYR A 16 -0.42 -3.28 9.50
CA TYR A 16 0.64 -2.85 8.58
C TYR A 16 1.34 -1.56 9.03
N ASP A 17 2.67 -1.55 8.89
CA ASP A 17 3.50 -0.38 9.13
C ASP A 17 3.51 0.52 7.88
N GLY A 18 3.09 1.78 8.03
CA GLY A 18 2.98 2.72 6.90
C GLY A 18 4.29 3.00 6.16
N ILE A 19 5.42 3.05 6.88
CA ILE A 19 6.74 3.29 6.27
C ILE A 19 7.17 2.07 5.44
N LYS A 20 6.99 0.86 5.98
CA LYS A 20 7.26 -0.37 5.23
C LYS A 20 6.31 -0.50 4.04
N LEU A 21 5.05 -0.15 4.21
CA LEU A 21 4.04 -0.24 3.15
C LEU A 21 4.37 0.70 1.99
N GLN A 22 4.74 1.95 2.27
CA GLN A 22 5.25 2.87 1.26
C GLN A 22 6.48 2.31 0.53
N ARG A 23 7.48 1.81 1.27
CA ARG A 23 8.70 1.24 0.66
C ARG A 23 8.40 0.03 -0.23
N ILE A 24 7.43 -0.81 0.14
CA ILE A 24 7.01 -1.94 -0.68
C ILE A 24 6.32 -1.44 -1.96
N LEU A 25 5.41 -0.48 -1.85
CA LEU A 25 4.74 0.11 -3.02
C LEU A 25 5.75 0.74 -3.99
N GLU A 26 6.74 1.46 -3.48
CA GLU A 26 7.83 2.03 -4.29
C GLU A 26 8.71 0.96 -4.97
N LYS A 27 8.87 -0.21 -4.35
CA LYS A 27 9.57 -1.36 -4.95
C LYS A 27 8.72 -2.07 -6.00
N LEU A 28 7.42 -2.24 -5.74
CA LEU A 28 6.49 -2.89 -6.66
C LEU A 28 6.23 -2.04 -7.91
N PHE A 29 6.22 -0.72 -7.75
CA PHE A 29 5.97 0.23 -8.84
C PHE A 29 7.09 1.28 -8.90
N PRO A 30 8.29 0.91 -9.38
CA PRO A 30 9.45 1.79 -9.41
C PRO A 30 9.27 3.03 -10.31
N TYR A 31 8.29 2.97 -11.23
CA TYR A 31 7.92 4.06 -12.13
C TYR A 31 6.89 5.04 -11.54
N GLN A 32 6.36 4.80 -10.33
CA GLN A 32 5.25 5.56 -9.74
C GLN A 32 5.58 6.03 -8.31
N LYS A 33 6.85 6.37 -8.07
CA LYS A 33 7.39 6.74 -6.75
C LYS A 33 6.67 7.94 -6.16
N GLY A 34 6.25 7.84 -4.90
CA GLY A 34 5.58 8.92 -4.17
C GLY A 34 4.14 9.23 -4.60
N GLU A 35 3.62 8.58 -5.64
CA GLU A 35 2.29 8.86 -6.20
C GLU A 35 1.18 7.98 -5.63
N PHE A 36 1.48 7.10 -4.66
CA PHE A 36 0.49 6.16 -4.11
C PHE A 36 -0.55 6.82 -3.18
N GLY A 37 -0.31 8.06 -2.73
CA GLY A 37 -1.25 8.77 -1.85
C GLY A 37 -1.59 8.00 -0.58
N LEU A 38 -0.59 7.33 0.01
CA LEU A 38 -0.74 6.52 1.21
C LEU A 38 -1.19 7.40 2.38
N ARG A 39 -2.34 7.08 2.96
CA ARG A 39 -2.93 7.79 4.10
C ARG A 39 -3.64 6.82 5.04
N MET A 40 -3.66 7.14 6.33
CA MET A 40 -4.44 6.39 7.30
C MET A 40 -5.84 7.03 7.42
N SER A 41 -6.88 6.23 7.35
CA SER A 41 -8.27 6.66 7.48
C SER A 41 -9.07 5.57 8.18
N ASN A 42 -9.78 5.88 9.26
CA ASN A 42 -10.55 4.91 10.06
C ASN A 42 -9.73 3.66 10.43
N GLU A 43 -8.52 3.86 10.96
CA GLU A 43 -7.58 2.77 11.30
C GLU A 43 -7.17 1.89 10.10
N GLN A 44 -7.42 2.33 8.86
CA GLN A 44 -7.09 1.60 7.64
C GLN A 44 -6.08 2.39 6.81
N TRP A 45 -5.08 1.70 6.26
CA TRP A 45 -4.23 2.25 5.22
C TRP A 45 -4.97 2.30 3.89
N VAL A 46 -5.07 3.50 3.36
CA VAL A 46 -5.69 3.78 2.08
C VAL A 46 -4.63 4.27 1.11
N PHE A 47 -4.53 3.63 -0.05
CA PHE A 47 -3.60 4.04 -1.10
C PHE A 47 -4.14 3.70 -2.49
N LYS A 48 -3.48 4.27 -3.49
CA LYS A 48 -3.75 4.05 -4.91
C LYS A 48 -2.54 3.38 -5.54
N ALA A 49 -2.77 2.33 -6.31
CA ALA A 49 -1.72 1.63 -7.03
C ALA A 49 -2.14 1.41 -8.49
N PRO A 50 -1.21 1.25 -9.44
CA PRO A 50 -1.57 1.08 -10.85
C PRO A 50 -2.20 -0.31 -11.15
N ARG A 51 -2.16 -1.24 -10.19
CA ARG A 51 -2.93 -2.50 -10.22
C ARG A 51 -3.37 -2.92 -8.83
N GLN A 52 -4.10 -4.02 -8.75
CA GLN A 52 -4.41 -4.66 -7.48
C GLN A 52 -3.11 -5.21 -6.84
N VAL A 53 -2.84 -4.82 -5.59
CA VAL A 53 -1.77 -5.35 -4.74
C VAL A 53 -2.36 -6.40 -3.83
N THR A 54 -1.70 -7.55 -3.73
CA THR A 54 -2.15 -8.68 -2.90
C THR A 54 -1.53 -8.61 -1.50
N GLN A 55 -2.17 -9.28 -0.52
CA GLN A 55 -1.61 -9.37 0.83
C GLN A 55 -0.21 -9.98 0.84
N ASN A 56 0.02 -11.02 0.02
CA ASN A 56 1.33 -11.66 -0.10
C ASN A 56 2.42 -10.68 -0.57
N GLU A 57 2.07 -9.70 -1.40
CA GLU A 57 3.03 -8.65 -1.80
C GLU A 57 3.32 -7.65 -0.69
N LEU A 58 2.39 -7.50 0.27
CA LEU A 58 2.49 -6.62 1.43
C LEU A 58 2.94 -7.35 2.70
N GLU A 59 3.23 -8.64 2.63
CA GLU A 59 3.61 -9.46 3.80
C GLU A 59 4.77 -8.83 4.60
N ARG A 60 5.69 -8.17 3.90
CA ARG A 60 6.87 -7.55 4.52
C ARG A 60 6.55 -6.26 5.26
N ALA A 61 5.39 -5.66 5.00
CA ALA A 61 4.87 -4.50 5.72
C ALA A 61 3.97 -4.90 6.89
N GLU A 62 3.62 -6.19 7.01
CA GLU A 62 2.89 -6.67 8.16
C GLU A 62 3.73 -6.43 9.43
N ILE A 63 3.07 -5.85 10.43
CA ILE A 63 3.62 -5.75 11.77
C ILE A 63 3.51 -7.15 12.34
N PRO A 64 4.62 -7.81 12.69
CA PRO A 64 4.54 -9.12 13.33
C PRO A 64 3.70 -8.96 14.58
N GLN A 65 2.53 -9.59 14.60
CA GLN A 65 1.73 -9.68 15.81
C GLN A 65 2.52 -10.59 16.75
N SER A 66 3.30 -9.99 17.65
CA SER A 66 3.83 -10.71 18.79
C SER A 66 2.64 -11.33 19.51
N GLN A 67 2.55 -12.66 19.44
CA GLN A 67 1.71 -13.49 20.31
C GLN A 67 2.02 -13.19 21.77
#